data_AF-A0A924XDY1-F1
#
_entry.id   AF-A0A924XDY1-F1
#
_cell.length_a   1.000
_cell.length_b   1.000
_cell.length_c   1.000
_cell.angle_alpha   90.00
_cell.angle_beta   90.00
_cell.angle_gamma   90.00
#
_symmetry.space_group_name_H-M   'P 1'
#
loop_
_entity.id
_entity.type
_entity.pdbx_description
1 polymer ?
#
loop_
_entity_poly.entity_id
_entity_poly.type
_entity_poly.pdbx_seq_one_letter_code
_entity_poly.pdbx_strand_id
1 'polypeptide(L)'
;MVSENKVSRAGRAAKAVVTDTGVGSVTPVPGAPHEIEIGRVRLKEAKAKAEDDVNRAQGVVDPNARATTYLDKEPPGTRRRAPSELRRVSSQVIGRQDIPDIERVAFWLRGRRVFPHNSVELLIDGEQTFPAMLGAISKARKSIVFESYIFASDSTGVRFRDALTARAKADVSVRVMIDGMGSAYTDSTFWAPLVEAGGRIEYYQPVLPWRRQWGWWRRDHRKILVVDDVIGFIGGINIANAYAPESWGGHAWHDVHARVEGPVVRELVRLFNRQWRHLTSEQWNAAIAPPEPRGDITLQVLESAITRRYSVRKAYLRAIRKARKTIRICNAYFIPDRRFRYALRDAARRGVQVQLLVAGTT
;
A
#
# COMPACT_ATOMS: atom_id res chain seq x y z
N MET A 1 6.98 42.74 -54.67
CA MET A 1 6.15 43.06 -53.49
C MET A 1 6.44 42.00 -52.45
N VAL A 2 7.47 42.06 -51.60
CA VAL A 2 7.94 43.11 -50.67
C VAL A 2 6.87 43.53 -49.66
N SER A 3 6.91 42.91 -48.48
CA SER A 3 7.09 43.55 -47.16
C SER A 3 7.49 42.42 -46.17
N GLU A 4 8.70 42.35 -45.59
CA GLU A 4 9.35 43.21 -44.57
C GLU A 4 8.43 43.45 -43.34
N ASN A 5 8.77 43.09 -42.10
CA ASN A 5 9.94 43.41 -41.27
C ASN A 5 10.13 42.37 -40.13
N LYS A 6 11.34 41.89 -39.75
CA LYS A 6 12.40 42.51 -38.88
C LYS A 6 11.90 42.83 -37.45
N VAL A 7 12.56 42.65 -36.29
CA VAL A 7 13.96 42.42 -35.83
C VAL A 7 13.86 42.31 -34.28
N SER A 8 14.34 41.25 -33.60
CA SER A 8 15.63 41.08 -32.86
C SER A 8 15.65 41.38 -31.33
N ARG A 9 16.45 40.55 -30.63
CA ARG A 9 17.17 40.73 -29.33
C ARG A 9 16.30 40.77 -28.05
N ALA A 10 16.68 40.23 -26.89
CA ALA A 10 17.94 39.76 -26.29
C ALA A 10 17.59 38.63 -25.29
N GLY A 11 18.42 37.61 -25.04
CA GLY A 11 19.68 37.72 -24.29
C GLY A 11 19.43 37.82 -22.78
N ARG A 12 19.36 36.68 -22.07
CA ARG A 12 19.84 36.56 -20.68
C ARG A 12 20.21 35.12 -20.35
N ALA A 13 21.48 34.84 -20.54
CA ALA A 13 22.19 33.78 -19.85
C ALA A 13 22.21 34.09 -18.35
N ALA A 14 21.84 33.13 -17.51
CA ALA A 14 22.24 33.13 -16.10
C ALA A 14 23.58 32.41 -16.01
N LYS A 15 24.65 33.20 -15.86
CA LYS A 15 25.96 32.73 -15.39
C LYS A 15 25.78 32.11 -14.01
N ALA A 16 26.24 30.87 -13.84
CA ALA A 16 26.71 30.39 -12.55
C ALA A 16 28.22 30.18 -12.67
N VAL A 17 28.94 30.83 -11.76
CA VAL A 17 30.40 30.83 -11.66
C VAL A 17 30.87 29.41 -11.29
N VAL A 18 31.69 28.84 -12.16
CA VAL A 18 32.53 27.68 -11.86
C VAL A 18 33.76 28.21 -11.13
N THR A 19 33.92 27.86 -9.85
CA THR A 19 35.25 27.86 -9.22
C THR A 19 35.74 26.42 -9.24
N ASP A 20 36.63 26.17 -10.19
CA ASP A 20 37.49 25.00 -10.26
C ASP A 20 38.43 24.96 -9.04
N THR A 21 38.44 23.82 -8.34
CA THR A 21 39.67 23.26 -7.78
C THR A 21 39.56 21.73 -7.80
N GLY A 22 40.23 21.10 -8.75
CA GLY A 22 40.92 19.82 -8.49
C GLY A 22 40.29 18.55 -9.07
N VAL A 23 40.80 18.20 -10.25
CA VAL A 23 40.70 16.99 -11.07
C VAL A 23 40.64 15.64 -10.31
N GLY A 24 39.78 14.76 -10.82
CA GLY A 24 39.83 13.30 -10.69
C GLY A 24 38.74 12.64 -11.53
N SER A 25 38.95 12.52 -12.84
CA SER A 25 37.98 12.05 -13.83
C SER A 25 37.70 10.54 -13.76
N VAL A 26 36.42 10.15 -13.67
CA VAL A 26 35.94 8.82 -14.08
C VAL A 26 34.63 9.00 -14.87
N THR A 27 34.61 8.49 -16.10
CA THR A 27 33.47 8.48 -17.02
C THR A 27 32.33 7.58 -16.50
N PRO A 28 31.04 7.97 -16.60
CA PRO A 28 29.93 7.10 -16.19
C PRO A 28 29.54 6.10 -17.29
N VAL A 29 29.30 4.85 -16.90
CA VAL A 29 28.62 3.82 -17.69
C VAL A 29 27.12 3.87 -17.36
N PRO A 30 26.19 3.89 -18.35
CA PRO A 30 24.75 3.85 -18.07
C PRO A 30 24.29 2.43 -17.70
N GLY A 31 23.52 2.27 -16.61
CA GLY A 31 22.73 1.04 -16.36
C GLY A 31 22.82 0.36 -14.99
N ALA A 32 23.37 0.98 -13.94
CA ALA A 32 23.37 0.39 -12.59
C ALA A 32 22.60 1.26 -11.57
N PRO A 33 21.81 0.68 -10.65
CA PRO A 33 21.16 1.43 -9.58
C PRO A 33 22.20 2.04 -8.63
N HIS A 34 22.02 3.32 -8.30
CA HIS A 34 22.92 4.05 -7.40
C HIS A 34 22.67 3.66 -5.94
N GLU A 35 23.63 2.97 -5.32
CA GLU A 35 23.68 2.78 -3.87
C GLU A 35 24.36 4.02 -3.24
N ILE A 36 23.64 4.79 -2.43
CA ILE A 36 24.20 5.93 -1.70
C ILE A 36 24.49 5.50 -0.26
N GLU A 37 25.76 5.34 0.09
CA GLU A 37 26.21 5.21 1.47
C GLU A 37 26.32 6.59 2.12
N ILE A 38 25.45 6.87 3.10
CA ILE A 38 25.38 8.20 3.73
C ILE A 38 26.13 8.22 5.06
N GLY A 39 27.39 8.66 5.01
CA GLY A 39 28.12 9.20 6.16
C GLY A 39 27.75 10.68 6.42
N ARG A 40 27.34 10.99 7.65
CA ARG A 40 27.07 12.33 8.24
C ARG A 40 26.21 13.31 7.41
N VAL A 41 24.91 13.33 7.71
CA VAL A 41 23.94 14.28 7.13
C VAL A 41 23.92 15.65 7.84
N ARG A 42 24.15 16.74 7.09
CA ARG A 42 23.53 18.06 7.34
C ARG A 42 22.37 18.26 6.35
N LEU A 43 21.14 18.30 6.84
CA LEU A 43 19.95 18.59 6.02
C LEU A 43 19.79 20.12 5.92
N LYS A 44 19.83 20.67 4.70
CA LYS A 44 19.15 21.93 4.38
C LYS A 44 17.76 21.60 3.83
N GLU A 45 16.76 22.32 4.32
CA GLU A 45 15.36 22.16 3.94
C GLU A 45 15.16 22.54 2.46
N ALA A 46 14.59 21.64 1.66
CA ALA A 46 14.07 21.93 0.33
C ALA A 46 12.54 21.83 0.37
N LYS A 47 11.88 22.94 0.04
CA LYS A 47 10.42 23.08 -0.08
C LYS A 47 9.92 22.17 -1.20
N ALA A 48 8.84 21.43 -0.93
CA ALA A 48 8.22 20.49 -1.85
C ALA A 48 7.71 21.19 -3.13
N LYS A 49 8.12 20.67 -4.28
CA LYS A 49 7.56 20.94 -5.61
C LYS A 49 7.35 19.58 -6.30
N ALA A 50 6.47 18.77 -5.75
CA ALA A 50 6.13 17.44 -6.26
C ALA A 50 4.61 17.25 -6.47
N GLU A 51 3.81 18.30 -6.30
CA GLU A 51 2.35 18.29 -6.53
C GLU A 51 1.94 18.93 -7.87
N ASP A 52 2.87 19.60 -8.58
CA ASP A 52 2.57 20.28 -9.84
C ASP A 52 2.70 19.39 -11.08
N ASP A 53 3.60 18.41 -11.08
CA ASP A 53 3.94 17.66 -12.31
C ASP A 53 2.94 16.52 -12.61
N VAL A 54 2.15 16.09 -11.63
CA VAL A 54 1.05 15.13 -11.86
C VAL A 54 -0.23 15.84 -12.35
N ASN A 55 -0.47 17.07 -11.90
CA ASN A 55 -1.65 17.85 -12.31
C ASN A 55 -1.50 18.49 -13.70
N ARG A 56 -0.26 18.68 -14.19
CA ARG A 56 -0.04 19.23 -15.53
C ARG A 56 -0.27 18.21 -16.67
N ALA A 57 -0.29 16.91 -16.36
CA ALA A 57 -0.64 15.84 -17.29
C ALA A 57 -2.17 15.63 -17.44
N GLN A 58 -2.99 16.29 -16.61
CA GLN A 58 -4.46 16.23 -16.69
C GLN A 58 -5.01 17.66 -16.65
N GLY A 59 -5.20 18.27 -17.83
CA GLY A 59 -5.52 19.68 -18.00
C GLY A 59 -6.75 20.18 -17.23
N VAL A 60 -6.54 20.73 -16.04
CA VAL A 60 -7.51 21.52 -15.28
C VAL A 60 -6.78 22.71 -14.64
N VAL A 61 -7.24 23.93 -14.95
CA VAL A 61 -6.74 25.20 -14.41
C VAL A 61 -7.81 25.82 -13.50
N ASP A 62 -7.44 26.21 -12.28
CA ASP A 62 -7.88 27.47 -11.66
C ASP A 62 -6.82 27.93 -10.61
N PRO A 63 -6.17 29.12 -10.75
CA PRO A 63 -5.08 29.55 -9.89
C PRO A 63 -5.48 30.33 -8.61
N ASN A 64 -6.75 30.42 -8.22
CA ASN A 64 -7.16 31.30 -7.10
C ASN A 64 -7.89 30.58 -5.95
N ALA A 65 -7.13 30.03 -4.98
CA ALA A 65 -7.65 29.80 -3.63
C ALA A 65 -6.57 30.09 -2.57
N ARG A 66 -6.79 31.17 -1.81
CA ARG A 66 -5.88 31.71 -0.80
C ARG A 66 -5.80 30.82 0.45
N ALA A 67 -4.59 30.75 1.02
CA ALA A 67 -4.30 30.14 2.30
C ALA A 67 -4.89 30.94 3.46
N THR A 68 -5.56 30.27 4.39
CA THR A 68 -5.89 30.80 5.72
C THR A 68 -5.42 29.85 6.81
N THR A 69 -4.47 30.35 7.60
CA THR A 69 -3.91 29.79 8.82
C THR A 69 -4.98 29.83 9.92
N TYR A 70 -5.22 28.72 10.62
CA TYR A 70 -5.98 28.72 11.87
C TYR A 70 -5.16 28.14 13.03
N LEU A 71 -4.99 29.00 14.02
CA LEU A 71 -4.34 28.81 15.31
C LEU A 71 -5.24 28.05 16.30
N ASP A 72 -4.59 27.36 17.22
CA ASP A 72 -5.13 26.67 18.39
C ASP A 72 -6.13 27.51 19.20
N LYS A 73 -7.27 26.90 19.55
CA LYS A 73 -8.00 27.15 20.80
C LYS A 73 -8.74 25.88 21.26
N GLU A 74 -8.32 25.33 22.40
CA GLU A 74 -9.13 24.37 23.19
C GLU A 74 -10.32 25.10 23.86
N PRO A 75 -11.46 24.42 24.08
CA PRO A 75 -12.43 24.83 25.07
C PRO A 75 -12.41 23.93 26.34
N PRO A 76 -12.86 24.48 27.50
CA PRO A 76 -12.61 23.93 28.82
C PRO A 76 -13.56 22.79 29.22
N GLY A 77 -13.10 21.96 30.16
CA GLY A 77 -13.74 20.72 30.56
C GLY A 77 -14.95 20.86 31.47
N THR A 78 -15.62 19.72 31.65
CA THR A 78 -16.49 19.43 32.80
C THR A 78 -16.26 17.98 33.24
N ARG A 79 -15.94 17.80 34.53
CA ARG A 79 -15.84 16.51 35.22
C ARG A 79 -17.25 15.96 35.45
N ARG A 80 -17.47 14.66 35.24
CA ARG A 80 -18.44 13.87 36.03
C ARG A 80 -18.00 12.40 36.12
N ARG A 81 -18.18 11.84 37.33
CA ARG A 81 -17.74 10.53 37.83
C ARG A 81 -18.43 9.36 37.13
N ALA A 82 -17.72 8.22 37.11
CA ALA A 82 -18.25 6.89 36.78
C ALA A 82 -19.28 6.39 37.81
N PRO A 83 -20.09 5.39 37.44
CA PRO A 83 -20.14 4.18 38.24
C PRO A 83 -19.88 2.87 37.46
N SER A 84 -19.46 1.90 38.25
CA SER A 84 -19.13 0.49 38.05
C SER A 84 -20.15 -0.34 37.26
N GLU A 85 -19.67 -1.22 36.38
CA GLU A 85 -20.03 -2.65 36.38
C GLU A 85 -19.08 -3.46 35.48
N LEU A 86 -18.35 -4.37 36.11
CA LEU A 86 -17.42 -5.33 35.49
C LEU A 86 -18.22 -6.51 34.92
N ARG A 87 -18.40 -6.57 33.60
CA ARG A 87 -18.73 -7.83 32.91
C ARG A 87 -17.46 -8.58 32.52
N ARG A 88 -17.18 -9.67 33.24
CA ARG A 88 -16.22 -10.73 32.90
C ARG A 88 -16.49 -11.22 31.47
N VAL A 89 -15.48 -11.12 30.61
CA VAL A 89 -15.39 -11.96 29.41
C VAL A 89 -14.30 -12.99 29.68
N SER A 90 -14.71 -14.24 29.75
CA SER A 90 -13.90 -15.42 29.97
C SER A 90 -12.82 -15.55 28.89
N SER A 91 -11.57 -15.42 29.30
CA SER A 91 -10.42 -15.85 28.51
C SER A 91 -10.33 -17.37 28.60
N GLN A 92 -10.83 -18.10 27.60
CA GLN A 92 -10.38 -19.47 27.37
C GLN A 92 -8.92 -19.39 26.94
N VAL A 93 -8.04 -19.71 27.89
CA VAL A 93 -6.60 -19.82 27.72
C VAL A 93 -6.34 -21.11 26.94
N ILE A 94 -6.04 -20.97 25.65
CA ILE A 94 -5.43 -22.05 24.88
C ILE A 94 -3.99 -22.19 25.36
N GLY A 95 -3.57 -23.42 25.64
CA GLY A 95 -2.36 -23.79 26.37
C GLY A 95 -1.10 -23.05 25.94
N ARG A 96 -0.43 -22.46 26.93
CA ARG A 96 0.95 -21.95 26.83
C ARG A 96 1.90 -23.14 26.91
N GLN A 97 2.43 -23.57 25.77
CA GLN A 97 3.70 -24.30 25.72
C GLN A 97 4.60 -23.62 24.68
N ASP A 98 5.69 -23.04 25.20
CA ASP A 98 6.97 -22.68 24.56
C ASP A 98 7.00 -22.05 23.16
N ILE A 99 6.80 -20.72 23.05
CA ILE A 99 7.22 -19.97 21.84
C ILE A 99 7.80 -18.58 22.23
N PRO A 100 9.14 -18.43 22.34
CA PRO A 100 9.81 -17.16 22.65
C PRO A 100 9.50 -16.00 21.69
N ASP A 101 9.12 -16.32 20.44
CA ASP A 101 8.84 -15.32 19.41
C ASP A 101 7.43 -14.72 19.47
N ILE A 102 6.43 -15.45 19.97
CA ILE A 102 5.07 -14.90 20.14
C ILE A 102 5.07 -13.81 21.19
N GLU A 103 5.74 -14.02 22.33
CA GLU A 103 5.82 -12.98 23.37
C GLU A 103 6.61 -11.78 22.88
N ARG A 104 7.67 -11.96 22.06
CA ARG A 104 8.33 -10.85 21.38
C ARG A 104 7.34 -10.11 20.48
N VAL A 105 6.72 -10.75 19.48
CA VAL A 105 5.76 -10.15 18.52
C VAL A 105 4.58 -9.47 19.21
N ALA A 106 3.95 -10.13 20.19
CA ALA A 106 2.86 -9.59 21.00
C ALA A 106 3.32 -8.41 21.88
N PHE A 107 4.54 -8.47 22.43
CA PHE A 107 5.17 -7.37 23.17
C PHE A 107 5.48 -6.16 22.27
N TRP A 108 5.66 -6.34 20.96
CA TRP A 108 5.96 -5.23 20.07
C TRP A 108 4.75 -4.30 19.87
N LEU A 109 3.52 -4.81 19.87
CA LEU A 109 2.32 -4.03 19.54
C LEU A 109 1.11 -4.48 20.38
N ARG A 110 1.15 -4.12 21.69
CA ARG A 110 0.11 -4.40 22.70
C ARG A 110 -1.32 -4.37 22.10
N GLY A 111 -2.08 -5.45 22.32
CA GLY A 111 -3.51 -5.55 22.00
C GLY A 111 -3.86 -6.03 20.59
N ARG A 112 -2.94 -6.70 19.88
CA ARG A 112 -3.17 -7.20 18.51
C ARG A 112 -2.96 -8.70 18.41
N ARG A 113 -3.79 -9.34 17.58
CA ARG A 113 -3.71 -10.78 17.30
C ARG A 113 -2.38 -11.10 16.63
N VAL A 114 -1.73 -12.11 17.15
CA VAL A 114 -0.51 -12.68 16.60
C VAL A 114 -0.88 -14.06 16.09
N PHE A 115 -0.37 -14.41 14.92
CA PHE A 115 -0.65 -15.65 14.22
C PHE A 115 0.66 -16.42 14.14
N PRO A 116 0.87 -17.48 14.92
CA PRO A 116 2.04 -18.34 14.74
C PRO A 116 1.88 -19.29 13.55
N HIS A 117 2.97 -19.95 13.18
CA HIS A 117 3.02 -21.06 12.22
C HIS A 117 2.54 -20.77 10.79
N ASN A 118 3.01 -19.67 10.21
CA ASN A 118 2.72 -19.30 8.82
C ASN A 118 3.92 -19.53 7.92
N SER A 119 3.66 -19.63 6.62
CA SER A 119 4.67 -19.46 5.58
C SER A 119 4.48 -18.13 4.88
N VAL A 120 5.58 -17.48 4.52
CA VAL A 120 5.61 -16.23 3.75
C VAL A 120 6.63 -16.36 2.64
N GLU A 121 6.19 -16.12 1.43
CA GLU A 121 7.02 -16.01 0.24
C GLU A 121 6.93 -14.56 -0.26
N LEU A 122 8.08 -13.89 -0.37
CA LEU A 122 8.13 -12.57 -0.99
C LEU A 122 8.10 -12.72 -2.51
N LEU A 123 7.24 -11.96 -3.15
CA LEU A 123 7.07 -11.91 -4.60
C LEU A 123 7.53 -10.52 -5.05
N ILE A 124 8.59 -10.51 -5.84
CA ILE A 124 9.19 -9.28 -6.36
C ILE A 124 8.61 -9.01 -7.75
N ASP A 125 8.10 -7.80 -7.93
CA ASP A 125 7.57 -7.24 -9.17
C ASP A 125 6.40 -8.05 -9.76
N GLY A 126 5.95 -7.64 -10.96
CA GLY A 126 4.86 -8.31 -11.67
C GLY A 126 5.20 -9.73 -12.09
N GLU A 127 6.48 -9.97 -12.38
CA GLU A 127 7.07 -11.20 -12.89
C GLU A 127 6.80 -12.38 -11.96
N GLN A 128 6.92 -12.18 -10.65
CA GLN A 128 6.62 -13.21 -9.66
C GLN A 128 5.17 -13.11 -9.18
N THR A 129 4.66 -11.88 -9.02
CA THR A 129 3.37 -11.67 -8.35
C THR A 129 2.19 -12.11 -9.19
N PHE A 130 2.10 -11.69 -10.45
CA PHE A 130 0.93 -11.96 -11.27
C PHE A 130 0.76 -13.44 -11.64
N PRO A 131 1.81 -14.18 -12.04
CA PRO A 131 1.69 -15.63 -12.25
C PRO A 131 1.30 -16.39 -10.99
N ALA A 132 1.81 -15.99 -9.81
CA ALA A 132 1.44 -16.63 -8.55
C ALA A 132 -0.05 -16.38 -8.21
N MET A 133 -0.54 -15.15 -8.36
CA MET A 133 -1.94 -14.81 -8.13
C MET A 133 -2.88 -15.52 -9.12
N LEU A 134 -2.61 -15.46 -10.43
CA LEU A 134 -3.41 -16.14 -11.45
C LEU A 134 -3.35 -17.66 -11.30
N GLY A 135 -2.20 -18.21 -10.94
CA GLY A 135 -2.02 -19.63 -10.63
C GLY A 135 -2.91 -20.06 -9.46
N ALA A 136 -2.96 -19.27 -8.38
CA ALA A 136 -3.86 -19.54 -7.26
C ALA A 136 -5.34 -19.43 -7.67
N ILE A 137 -5.73 -18.37 -8.38
CA ILE A 137 -7.10 -18.17 -8.88
C ILE A 137 -7.53 -19.37 -9.73
N SER A 138 -6.71 -19.80 -10.70
CA SER A 138 -7.06 -20.93 -11.58
C SER A 138 -7.32 -22.24 -10.83
N LYS A 139 -6.65 -22.42 -9.68
CA LYS A 139 -6.75 -23.59 -8.81
C LYS A 139 -7.83 -23.48 -7.73
N ALA A 140 -8.52 -22.35 -7.62
CA ALA A 140 -9.59 -22.16 -6.65
C ALA A 140 -10.69 -23.22 -6.81
N ARG A 141 -11.29 -23.62 -5.68
CA ARG A 141 -12.35 -24.65 -5.61
C ARG A 141 -13.58 -24.20 -4.83
N LYS A 142 -13.43 -23.20 -3.96
CA LYS A 142 -14.46 -22.80 -2.99
C LYS A 142 -14.75 -21.31 -3.09
N SER A 143 -13.71 -20.49 -2.98
CA SER A 143 -13.89 -19.05 -2.85
C SER A 143 -12.72 -18.23 -3.33
N ILE A 144 -13.03 -17.03 -3.81
CA ILE A 144 -12.07 -15.99 -4.09
C ILE A 144 -12.63 -14.67 -3.54
N VAL A 145 -11.84 -14.00 -2.69
CA VAL A 145 -12.05 -12.59 -2.37
C VAL A 145 -10.88 -11.78 -2.89
N PHE A 146 -11.17 -10.70 -3.59
CA PHE A 146 -10.14 -9.87 -4.20
C PHE A 146 -10.44 -8.40 -3.97
N GLU A 147 -9.49 -7.72 -3.35
CA GLU A 147 -9.50 -6.31 -3.04
C GLU A 147 -8.29 -5.63 -3.70
N SER A 148 -8.51 -4.52 -4.40
CA SER A 148 -7.44 -3.69 -4.96
C SER A 148 -7.78 -2.20 -4.98
N TYR A 149 -6.76 -1.36 -4.88
CA TYR A 149 -6.89 0.08 -5.10
C TYR A 149 -7.03 0.41 -6.59
N ILE A 150 -6.02 0.06 -7.40
CA ILE A 150 -6.10 0.19 -8.85
C ILE A 150 -6.40 -1.18 -9.44
N PHE A 151 -7.49 -1.23 -10.19
CA PHE A 151 -7.83 -2.27 -11.14
C PHE A 151 -8.12 -1.57 -12.46
N ALA A 152 -7.20 -1.68 -13.42
CA ALA A 152 -7.35 -1.06 -14.73
C ALA A 152 -8.17 -1.96 -15.67
N SER A 153 -8.78 -1.39 -16.69
CA SER A 153 -9.48 -2.11 -17.76
C SER A 153 -8.55 -2.47 -18.94
N ASP A 154 -7.24 -2.46 -18.71
CA ASP A 154 -6.21 -2.83 -19.69
C ASP A 154 -6.04 -4.36 -19.84
N SER A 155 -5.07 -4.78 -20.64
CA SER A 155 -4.84 -6.21 -20.91
C SER A 155 -4.52 -7.01 -19.64
N THR A 156 -3.86 -6.42 -18.65
CA THR A 156 -3.63 -7.06 -17.35
C THR A 156 -4.93 -7.21 -16.58
N GLY A 157 -5.74 -6.16 -16.50
CA GLY A 157 -7.06 -6.20 -15.90
C GLY A 157 -7.96 -7.26 -16.52
N VAL A 158 -8.01 -7.32 -17.85
CA VAL A 158 -8.77 -8.33 -18.61
C VAL A 158 -8.35 -9.75 -18.22
N ARG A 159 -7.04 -10.04 -18.14
CA ARG A 159 -6.54 -11.36 -17.72
C ARG A 159 -7.05 -11.77 -16.34
N PHE A 160 -7.01 -10.84 -15.37
CA PHE A 160 -7.53 -11.13 -14.03
C PHE A 160 -9.05 -11.29 -14.02
N ARG A 161 -9.80 -10.40 -14.70
CA ARG A 161 -11.26 -10.53 -14.83
C ARG A 161 -11.64 -11.88 -15.44
N ASP A 162 -10.98 -12.29 -16.51
CA ASP A 162 -11.31 -13.52 -17.22
C ASP A 162 -10.99 -14.76 -16.37
N ALA A 163 -9.87 -14.74 -15.64
CA ALA A 163 -9.52 -15.81 -14.70
C ALA A 163 -10.55 -15.93 -13.57
N LEU A 164 -10.99 -14.80 -12.99
CA LEU A 164 -12.03 -14.76 -11.97
C LEU A 164 -13.37 -15.26 -12.52
N THR A 165 -13.75 -14.79 -13.72
CA THR A 165 -14.97 -15.19 -14.43
C THR A 165 -14.98 -16.70 -14.68
N ALA A 166 -13.85 -17.27 -15.13
CA ALA A 166 -13.71 -18.70 -15.37
C ALA A 166 -13.85 -19.54 -14.09
N ARG A 167 -13.60 -18.98 -12.90
CA ARG A 167 -13.85 -19.64 -11.62
C ARG A 167 -15.28 -19.46 -11.14
N ALA A 168 -15.87 -18.28 -11.33
CA ALA A 168 -17.29 -18.07 -11.08
C ALA A 168 -18.17 -19.03 -11.90
N LYS A 169 -17.85 -19.21 -13.19
CA LYS A 169 -18.50 -20.22 -14.07
C LYS A 169 -18.32 -21.67 -13.62
N ALA A 170 -17.34 -21.95 -12.76
CA ALA A 170 -17.08 -23.25 -12.17
C ALA A 170 -17.61 -23.34 -10.72
N ASP A 171 -18.64 -22.55 -10.40
CA ASP A 171 -19.32 -22.46 -9.10
C ASP A 171 -18.43 -22.04 -7.92
N VAL A 172 -17.25 -21.47 -8.20
CA VAL A 172 -16.42 -20.85 -7.16
C VAL A 172 -17.05 -19.51 -6.77
N SER A 173 -17.23 -19.28 -5.48
CA SER A 173 -17.76 -18.01 -4.98
C SER A 173 -16.75 -16.87 -5.13
N VAL A 174 -16.98 -15.96 -6.08
CA VAL A 174 -16.07 -14.82 -6.34
C VAL A 174 -16.65 -13.49 -5.88
N ARG A 175 -15.90 -12.77 -5.04
CA ARG A 175 -16.22 -11.40 -4.60
C ARG A 175 -15.04 -10.47 -4.85
N VAL A 176 -15.30 -9.40 -5.56
CA VAL A 176 -14.31 -8.40 -5.92
C VAL A 176 -14.72 -7.06 -5.33
N MET A 177 -13.79 -6.35 -4.71
CA MET A 177 -13.98 -5.00 -4.17
C MET A 177 -12.85 -4.12 -4.70
N ILE A 178 -13.20 -3.03 -5.37
CA ILE A 178 -12.20 -2.12 -5.93
C ILE A 178 -12.44 -0.69 -5.48
N ASP A 179 -11.37 0.09 -5.42
CA ASP A 179 -11.46 1.51 -5.11
C ASP A 179 -11.98 2.29 -6.33
N GLY A 180 -13.10 3.01 -6.16
CA GLY A 180 -13.74 3.76 -7.24
C GLY A 180 -12.95 4.94 -7.83
N MET A 181 -11.90 5.44 -7.16
CA MET A 181 -11.00 6.44 -7.74
C MET A 181 -9.85 5.77 -8.48
N GLY A 182 -9.19 4.80 -7.84
CA GLY A 182 -8.10 4.05 -8.47
C GLY A 182 -8.54 3.20 -9.66
N SER A 183 -9.83 2.84 -9.73
CA SER A 183 -10.40 1.96 -10.76
C SER A 183 -11.51 2.63 -11.57
N ALA A 184 -11.47 3.97 -11.69
CA ALA A 184 -12.51 4.77 -12.34
C ALA A 184 -12.75 4.43 -13.83
N TYR A 185 -11.81 3.75 -14.48
CA TYR A 185 -11.91 3.31 -15.88
C TYR A 185 -12.43 1.87 -16.05
N THR A 186 -12.80 1.19 -14.96
CA THR A 186 -13.57 -0.05 -15.04
C THR A 186 -15.04 0.29 -14.85
N ASP A 187 -15.88 -0.06 -15.82
CA ASP A 187 -17.32 0.18 -15.77
C ASP A 187 -18.11 -1.14 -15.66
N SER A 188 -19.44 -1.03 -15.71
CA SER A 188 -20.31 -2.21 -15.69
C SER A 188 -20.07 -3.14 -16.88
N THR A 189 -19.66 -2.63 -18.05
CA THR A 189 -19.39 -3.45 -19.24
C THR A 189 -18.13 -4.27 -19.05
N PHE A 190 -17.09 -3.68 -18.43
CA PHE A 190 -15.87 -4.40 -18.09
C PHE A 190 -16.18 -5.59 -17.18
N TRP A 191 -17.02 -5.42 -16.15
CA TRP A 191 -17.34 -6.45 -15.17
C TRP A 191 -18.49 -7.38 -15.54
N ALA A 192 -19.27 -7.08 -16.58
CA ALA A 192 -20.43 -7.86 -17.00
C ALA A 192 -20.14 -9.37 -17.10
N PRO A 193 -19.03 -9.84 -17.72
CA PRO A 193 -18.74 -11.27 -17.80
C PRO A 193 -18.64 -11.96 -16.43
N LEU A 194 -18.08 -11.27 -15.43
CA LEU A 194 -17.93 -11.82 -14.08
C LEU A 194 -19.29 -11.87 -13.37
N VAL A 195 -20.08 -10.81 -13.49
CA VAL A 195 -21.41 -10.71 -12.86
C VAL A 195 -22.38 -11.73 -13.44
N GLU A 196 -22.40 -11.88 -14.76
CA GLU A 196 -23.18 -12.89 -15.47
C GLU A 196 -22.79 -14.32 -15.07
N ALA A 197 -21.52 -14.55 -14.75
CA ALA A 197 -21.02 -15.82 -14.22
C ALA A 197 -21.35 -16.06 -12.74
N GLY A 198 -22.10 -15.16 -12.08
CA GLY A 198 -22.48 -15.27 -10.66
C GLY A 198 -21.47 -14.64 -9.68
N GLY A 199 -20.41 -14.02 -10.18
CA GLY A 199 -19.49 -13.23 -9.38
C GLY A 199 -20.12 -11.93 -8.87
N ARG A 200 -19.55 -11.35 -7.82
CA ARG A 200 -19.99 -10.08 -7.25
C ARG A 200 -18.86 -9.05 -7.28
N ILE A 201 -19.19 -7.81 -7.63
CA ILE A 201 -18.26 -6.68 -7.68
C ILE A 201 -18.85 -5.49 -6.93
N GLU A 202 -18.03 -4.80 -6.15
CA GLU A 202 -18.41 -3.58 -5.45
C GLU A 202 -17.33 -2.51 -5.54
N TYR A 203 -17.77 -1.26 -5.59
CA TYR A 203 -16.91 -0.09 -5.64
C TYR A 203 -16.88 0.60 -4.28
N TYR A 204 -15.70 0.69 -3.67
CA TYR A 204 -15.49 1.51 -2.49
C TYR A 204 -15.48 2.99 -2.88
N GLN A 205 -16.36 3.80 -2.27
CA GLN A 205 -16.45 5.26 -2.48
C GLN A 205 -16.42 5.64 -3.98
N PRO A 206 -17.42 5.24 -4.79
CA PRO A 206 -17.45 5.56 -6.21
C PRO A 206 -17.48 7.07 -6.44
N VAL A 207 -16.74 7.54 -7.45
CA VAL A 207 -16.71 8.96 -7.83
C VAL A 207 -17.96 9.27 -8.66
N LEU A 208 -19.02 9.78 -8.00
CA LEU A 208 -20.29 10.11 -8.65
C LEU A 208 -20.45 11.64 -8.77
N PRO A 209 -20.68 12.20 -9.98
CA PRO A 209 -20.77 13.64 -10.21
C PRO A 209 -21.83 14.36 -9.36
N TRP A 210 -22.91 13.67 -9.00
CA TRP A 210 -24.07 14.22 -8.29
C TRP A 210 -24.10 13.93 -6.79
N ARG A 211 -23.12 13.20 -6.23
CA ARG A 211 -23.06 12.95 -4.78
C ARG A 211 -22.20 14.00 -4.09
N ARG A 212 -22.76 14.66 -3.07
CA ARG A 212 -22.03 15.56 -2.16
C ARG A 212 -20.88 14.77 -1.53
N GLN A 213 -19.66 15.07 -1.96
CA GLN A 213 -18.46 14.22 -1.84
C GLN A 213 -17.88 14.08 -0.40
N TRP A 214 -18.69 14.10 0.67
CA TRP A 214 -18.14 13.98 2.02
C TRP A 214 -17.40 12.64 2.20
N GLY A 215 -16.08 12.70 2.41
CA GLY A 215 -15.23 11.53 2.59
C GLY A 215 -14.54 10.98 1.33
N TRP A 216 -14.59 11.68 0.19
CA TRP A 216 -13.93 11.27 -1.07
C TRP A 216 -12.41 11.02 -0.94
N TRP A 217 -11.76 11.75 -0.02
CA TRP A 217 -10.34 11.61 0.33
C TRP A 217 -10.02 10.30 1.07
N ARG A 218 -11.03 9.54 1.50
CA ARG A 218 -10.85 8.22 2.11
C ARG A 218 -10.91 7.19 0.99
N ARG A 219 -9.75 6.66 0.64
CA ARG A 219 -9.60 5.60 -0.37
C ARG A 219 -9.18 4.30 0.29
N ASP A 220 -9.55 3.19 -0.35
CA ASP A 220 -9.10 1.87 0.07
C ASP A 220 -7.81 1.49 -0.66
N HIS A 221 -6.66 1.72 -0.02
CA HIS A 221 -5.35 1.45 -0.61
C HIS A 221 -4.85 0.01 -0.41
N ARG A 222 -5.69 -0.88 0.14
CA ARG A 222 -5.31 -2.26 0.42
C ARG A 222 -5.33 -3.09 -0.87
N LYS A 223 -4.42 -4.05 -0.96
CA LYS A 223 -4.46 -5.14 -1.92
C LYS A 223 -4.48 -6.44 -1.16
N ILE A 224 -5.58 -7.17 -1.29
CA ILE A 224 -5.79 -8.45 -0.62
C ILE A 224 -6.41 -9.39 -1.65
N LEU A 225 -5.74 -10.50 -1.96
CA LEU A 225 -6.37 -11.63 -2.62
C LEU A 225 -6.36 -12.79 -1.64
N VAL A 226 -7.50 -13.44 -1.41
CA VAL A 226 -7.55 -14.71 -0.69
C VAL A 226 -8.28 -15.73 -1.54
N VAL A 227 -7.66 -16.91 -1.68
CA VAL A 227 -8.18 -18.05 -2.41
C VAL A 227 -8.45 -19.20 -1.44
N ASP A 228 -9.66 -19.74 -1.53
CA ASP A 228 -10.19 -20.88 -0.77
C ASP A 228 -10.01 -20.76 0.75
N ASP A 229 -9.93 -19.52 1.26
CA ASP A 229 -9.66 -19.21 2.67
C ASP A 229 -8.29 -19.71 3.19
N VAL A 230 -7.40 -20.21 2.32
CA VAL A 230 -6.15 -20.90 2.68
C VAL A 230 -4.88 -20.24 2.15
N ILE A 231 -4.96 -19.54 1.01
CA ILE A 231 -3.83 -18.79 0.42
C ILE A 231 -4.19 -17.32 0.38
N GLY A 232 -3.33 -16.46 0.94
CA GLY A 232 -3.46 -15.01 0.89
C GLY A 232 -2.34 -14.34 0.11
N PHE A 233 -2.63 -13.19 -0.49
CA PHE A 233 -1.66 -12.29 -1.10
C PHE A 233 -1.89 -10.88 -0.57
N ILE A 234 -0.81 -10.21 -0.15
CA ILE A 234 -0.80 -8.83 0.33
C ILE A 234 0.46 -8.09 -0.13
N GLY A 235 0.37 -6.78 -0.40
CA GLY A 235 1.53 -6.01 -0.82
C GLY A 235 1.22 -4.66 -1.46
N GLY A 236 2.17 -4.16 -2.24
CA GLY A 236 2.06 -2.86 -2.92
C GLY A 236 1.50 -2.92 -4.34
N ILE A 237 1.66 -4.04 -5.05
CA ILE A 237 1.30 -4.15 -6.48
C ILE A 237 -0.18 -3.87 -6.74
N ASN A 238 -0.48 -3.16 -7.84
CA ASN A 238 -1.84 -2.99 -8.35
C ASN A 238 -2.08 -3.86 -9.60
N ILE A 239 -3.32 -3.90 -10.10
CA ILE A 239 -3.69 -4.62 -11.32
C ILE A 239 -3.77 -3.64 -12.49
N ALA A 240 -2.65 -3.47 -13.20
CA ALA A 240 -2.53 -2.65 -14.41
C ALA A 240 -1.24 -3.01 -15.17
N ASN A 241 -1.18 -2.67 -16.46
CA ASN A 241 -0.03 -2.91 -17.35
C ASN A 241 1.27 -2.28 -16.83
N ALA A 242 1.19 -1.16 -16.11
CA ALA A 242 2.37 -0.55 -15.50
C ALA A 242 3.13 -1.54 -14.60
N TYR A 243 2.40 -2.40 -13.88
CA TYR A 243 2.95 -3.40 -12.97
C TYR A 243 3.17 -4.75 -13.64
N ALA A 244 2.75 -4.91 -14.89
CA ALA A 244 2.86 -6.18 -15.57
C ALA A 244 4.29 -6.45 -16.04
N PRO A 245 4.64 -7.75 -16.17
CA PRO A 245 5.91 -8.12 -16.77
C PRO A 245 6.06 -7.57 -18.18
N GLU A 246 7.30 -7.32 -18.62
CA GLU A 246 7.58 -6.95 -20.01
C GLU A 246 7.06 -8.01 -20.99
N SER A 247 7.12 -9.28 -20.62
CA SER A 247 6.58 -10.40 -21.41
C SER A 247 5.06 -10.32 -21.65
N TRP A 248 4.35 -9.50 -20.88
CA TRP A 248 2.92 -9.20 -21.05
C TRP A 248 2.66 -7.82 -21.69
N GLY A 249 3.73 -7.14 -22.14
CA GLY A 249 3.68 -5.77 -22.64
C GLY A 249 3.62 -4.70 -21.55
N GLY A 250 4.02 -5.05 -20.32
CA GLY A 250 4.05 -4.12 -19.19
C GLY A 250 5.34 -3.31 -19.09
N HIS A 251 5.47 -2.56 -18.00
CA HIS A 251 6.60 -1.64 -17.75
C HIS A 251 7.53 -2.09 -16.60
N ALA A 252 7.39 -3.33 -16.13
CA ALA A 252 8.22 -3.92 -15.06
C ALA A 252 8.39 -3.00 -13.84
N TRP A 253 7.30 -2.40 -13.37
CA TRP A 253 7.33 -1.52 -12.20
C TRP A 253 7.79 -2.28 -10.95
N HIS A 254 8.80 -1.73 -10.28
CA HIS A 254 9.34 -2.36 -9.07
C HIS A 254 8.36 -2.28 -7.90
N ASP A 255 7.96 -3.43 -7.34
CA ASP A 255 7.08 -3.53 -6.18
C ASP A 255 7.35 -4.82 -5.38
N VAL A 256 6.86 -4.88 -4.14
CA VAL A 256 6.98 -6.05 -3.27
C VAL A 256 5.59 -6.51 -2.84
N HIS A 257 5.31 -7.78 -3.10
CA HIS A 257 4.14 -8.50 -2.62
C HIS A 257 4.56 -9.69 -1.77
N ALA A 258 3.60 -10.28 -1.06
CA ALA A 258 3.81 -11.46 -0.26
C ALA A 258 2.67 -12.44 -0.47
N ARG A 259 3.01 -13.70 -0.72
CA ARG A 259 2.11 -14.85 -0.62
C ARG A 259 2.23 -15.41 0.79
N VAL A 260 1.08 -15.60 1.44
CA VAL A 260 1.00 -16.07 2.83
C VAL A 260 0.07 -17.26 2.94
N GLU A 261 0.49 -18.25 3.72
CA GLU A 261 -0.30 -19.43 4.07
C GLU A 261 -0.25 -19.66 5.58
N GLY A 262 -1.31 -20.23 6.13
CA GLY A 262 -1.43 -20.55 7.55
C GLY A 262 -2.46 -19.69 8.29
N PRO A 263 -2.44 -19.71 9.64
CA PRO A 263 -3.47 -19.07 10.47
C PRO A 263 -3.72 -17.58 10.19
N VAL A 264 -2.75 -16.86 9.62
CA VAL A 264 -2.85 -15.44 9.26
C VAL A 264 -3.93 -15.17 8.20
N VAL A 265 -4.21 -16.11 7.30
CA VAL A 265 -5.14 -15.90 6.17
C VAL A 265 -6.56 -15.60 6.65
N ARG A 266 -6.97 -16.20 7.78
CA ARG A 266 -8.22 -15.86 8.46
C ARG A 266 -8.34 -14.37 8.81
N GLU A 267 -7.24 -13.72 9.16
CA GLU A 267 -7.25 -12.28 9.44
C GLU A 267 -7.44 -11.47 8.17
N LEU A 268 -6.87 -11.88 7.04
CA LEU A 268 -7.09 -11.22 5.74
C LEU A 268 -8.55 -11.30 5.32
N VAL A 269 -9.18 -12.47 5.43
CA VAL A 269 -10.62 -12.64 5.20
C VAL A 269 -11.44 -11.76 6.15
N ARG A 270 -11.07 -11.68 7.43
CA ARG A 270 -11.73 -10.79 8.41
C ARG A 270 -11.65 -9.32 8.00
N LEU A 271 -10.50 -8.87 7.48
CA LEU A 271 -10.30 -7.50 7.02
C LEU A 271 -11.15 -7.20 5.77
N PHE A 272 -11.20 -8.12 4.81
CA PHE A 272 -12.07 -8.03 3.64
C PHE A 272 -13.54 -7.95 4.05
N ASN A 273 -14.01 -8.91 4.86
CA ASN A 273 -15.40 -9.02 5.32
C ASN A 273 -15.91 -7.76 6.03
N ARG A 274 -15.05 -7.10 6.79
CA ARG A 274 -15.43 -5.86 7.47
C ARG A 274 -15.80 -4.77 6.46
N GLN A 275 -15.13 -4.74 5.32
CA GLN A 275 -15.30 -3.69 4.31
C GLN A 275 -16.38 -4.08 3.31
N TRP A 276 -16.44 -5.36 2.95
CA TRP A 276 -17.57 -5.93 2.22
C TRP A 276 -18.91 -5.64 2.91
N ARG A 277 -19.02 -5.93 4.22
CA ARG A 277 -20.24 -5.62 5.00
C ARG A 277 -20.61 -4.15 5.02
N HIS A 278 -19.62 -3.26 4.92
CA HIS A 278 -19.87 -1.82 4.86
C HIS A 278 -20.53 -1.41 3.54
N LEU A 279 -20.33 -2.19 2.48
CA LEU A 279 -20.86 -1.93 1.13
C LEU A 279 -22.16 -2.70 0.84
N THR A 280 -22.25 -3.98 1.20
CA THR A 280 -23.28 -4.89 0.63
C THR A 280 -24.29 -5.45 1.64
N SER A 281 -24.15 -5.14 2.93
CA SER A 281 -24.84 -5.82 4.04
C SER A 281 -24.62 -7.34 4.16
N GLU A 282 -23.91 -7.96 3.20
CA GLU A 282 -23.60 -9.39 3.16
C GLU A 282 -22.48 -9.74 4.17
N GLN A 283 -22.72 -10.76 4.99
CA GLN A 283 -21.68 -11.33 5.85
C GLN A 283 -20.98 -12.50 5.15
N TRP A 284 -20.07 -12.19 4.23
CA TRP A 284 -19.23 -13.22 3.62
C TRP A 284 -18.45 -13.98 4.71
N ASN A 285 -18.49 -15.31 4.67
CA ASN A 285 -17.70 -16.23 5.49
C ASN A 285 -17.40 -15.75 6.94
N ALA A 286 -18.44 -15.43 7.71
CA ALA A 286 -18.30 -14.82 9.04
C ALA A 286 -17.64 -15.74 10.08
N ALA A 287 -17.72 -17.06 9.89
CA ALA A 287 -17.26 -18.10 10.81
C ALA A 287 -16.07 -18.91 10.27
N ILE A 288 -15.18 -18.28 9.48
CA ILE A 288 -13.98 -18.91 8.96
C ILE A 288 -13.14 -19.57 10.08
N ALA A 289 -12.91 -20.88 9.95
CA ALA A 289 -11.98 -21.62 10.78
C ALA A 289 -10.54 -21.15 10.51
N PRO A 290 -9.63 -21.13 11.51
CA PRO A 290 -8.21 -20.91 11.24
C PRO A 290 -7.71 -21.97 10.25
N PRO A 291 -7.01 -21.58 9.17
CA PRO A 291 -6.34 -22.54 8.31
C PRO A 291 -5.27 -23.32 9.07
N GLU A 292 -4.94 -24.50 8.56
CA GLU A 292 -3.88 -25.35 9.10
C GLU A 292 -2.53 -24.61 9.14
N PRO A 293 -1.66 -24.89 10.12
CA PRO A 293 -0.28 -24.43 10.14
C PRO A 293 0.49 -24.77 8.85
N ARG A 294 1.28 -23.84 8.32
CA ARG A 294 2.01 -24.00 7.04
C ARG A 294 3.49 -23.59 7.09
N GLY A 295 4.00 -23.24 8.26
CA GLY A 295 5.40 -22.87 8.46
C GLY A 295 5.70 -22.56 9.91
N ASP A 296 6.79 -21.85 10.17
CA ASP A 296 7.29 -21.48 11.50
C ASP A 296 7.25 -19.96 11.76
N ILE A 297 6.83 -19.16 10.77
CA ILE A 297 6.84 -17.69 10.88
C ILE A 297 5.65 -17.21 11.71
N THR A 298 5.96 -16.39 12.72
CA THR A 298 4.96 -15.66 13.50
C THR A 298 4.66 -14.31 12.87
N LEU A 299 3.39 -14.09 12.50
CA LEU A 299 2.93 -12.89 11.82
C LEU A 299 1.97 -12.06 12.66
N GLN A 300 1.95 -10.77 12.35
CA GLN A 300 0.95 -9.85 12.86
C GLN A 300 0.48 -8.95 11.73
N VAL A 301 -0.82 -8.97 11.45
CA VAL A 301 -1.43 -8.11 10.44
C VAL A 301 -1.68 -6.72 11.04
N LEU A 302 -1.22 -5.69 10.33
CA LEU A 302 -1.36 -4.29 10.74
C LEU A 302 -2.26 -3.55 9.77
N GLU A 303 -3.20 -2.79 10.34
CA GLU A 303 -4.16 -2.03 9.56
C GLU A 303 -4.23 -0.57 10.03
N SER A 304 -4.24 0.33 9.06
CA SER A 304 -4.53 1.77 9.25
C SER A 304 -6.04 2.02 9.08
N ALA A 305 -6.81 1.82 10.14
CA ALA A 305 -8.23 2.18 10.19
C ALA A 305 -8.46 3.52 10.89
N ILE A 306 -9.65 4.13 10.74
CA ILE A 306 -10.05 5.39 11.40
C ILE A 306 -9.80 5.37 12.92
N THR A 307 -10.08 4.25 13.57
CA THR A 307 -9.88 4.06 15.03
C THR A 307 -8.43 3.69 15.39
N ARG A 308 -7.59 3.38 14.39
CA ARG A 308 -6.24 2.80 14.56
C ARG A 308 -5.20 3.41 13.61
N ARG A 309 -5.35 4.70 13.28
CA ARG A 309 -4.62 5.42 12.20
C ARG A 309 -3.09 5.32 12.28
N TYR A 310 -2.54 5.17 13.47
CA TYR A 310 -1.08 5.22 13.69
C TYR A 310 -0.42 3.87 13.91
N SER A 311 -1.11 2.78 13.62
CA SER A 311 -0.62 1.48 14.06
C SER A 311 0.59 0.97 13.27
N VAL A 312 0.53 1.08 11.95
CA VAL A 312 1.65 0.79 11.04
C VAL A 312 2.82 1.71 11.39
N ARG A 313 2.56 3.02 11.56
CA ARG A 313 3.57 4.00 11.99
C ARG A 313 4.25 3.63 13.31
N LYS A 314 3.49 3.19 14.33
CA LYS A 314 4.03 2.74 15.62
C LYS A 314 4.91 1.51 15.47
N ALA A 315 4.53 0.59 14.59
CA ALA A 315 5.33 -0.59 14.25
C ALA A 315 6.69 -0.19 13.66
N TYR A 316 6.69 0.65 12.62
CA TYR A 316 7.91 1.16 12.01
C TYR A 316 8.84 1.83 13.03
N LEU A 317 8.33 2.78 13.84
CA LEU A 317 9.15 3.47 14.84
C LEU A 317 9.76 2.51 15.85
N ARG A 318 9.04 1.46 16.24
CA ARG A 318 9.54 0.48 17.20
C ARG A 318 10.59 -0.44 16.57
N ALA A 319 10.39 -0.87 15.32
CA ALA A 319 11.38 -1.62 14.55
C ALA A 319 12.69 -0.82 14.41
N ILE A 320 12.61 0.44 13.97
CA ILE A 320 13.76 1.35 13.82
C ILE A 320 14.51 1.53 15.15
N ARG A 321 13.79 1.76 16.26
CA ARG A 321 14.41 1.98 17.58
C ARG A 321 15.11 0.75 18.13
N LYS A 322 14.67 -0.46 17.76
CA LYS A 322 15.27 -1.70 18.25
C LYS A 322 16.20 -2.37 17.25
N ALA A 323 16.30 -1.87 16.01
CA ALA A 323 17.30 -2.34 15.05
C ALA A 323 18.71 -2.30 15.67
N ARG A 324 19.49 -3.34 15.35
CA ARG A 324 20.85 -3.57 15.88
C ARG A 324 21.93 -3.56 14.80
N LYS A 325 21.59 -3.97 13.56
CA LYS A 325 22.57 -4.13 12.47
C LYS A 325 22.22 -3.24 11.28
N THR A 326 21.07 -3.47 10.66
CA THR A 326 20.68 -2.79 9.41
C THR A 326 19.21 -2.39 9.42
N ILE A 327 18.88 -1.27 8.76
CA ILE A 327 17.55 -0.83 8.39
C ILE A 327 17.56 -0.59 6.87
N ARG A 328 16.75 -1.35 6.14
CA ARG A 328 16.48 -1.14 4.71
C ARG A 328 15.04 -0.70 4.55
N ILE A 329 14.82 0.42 3.87
CA ILE A 329 13.49 0.93 3.54
C ILE A 329 13.42 1.11 2.04
N CYS A 330 12.56 0.33 1.38
CA CYS A 330 12.11 0.59 0.01
C CYS A 330 10.68 1.11 0.09
N ASN A 331 10.42 2.31 -0.45
CA ASN A 331 9.09 2.90 -0.42
C ASN A 331 8.89 3.90 -1.57
N ALA A 332 7.73 3.86 -2.23
CA ALA A 332 7.36 4.79 -3.28
C ALA A 332 7.35 6.26 -2.79
N TYR A 333 6.95 6.48 -1.54
CA TYR A 333 6.90 7.81 -0.93
C TYR A 333 7.66 7.86 0.38
N PHE A 334 8.79 8.56 0.38
CA PHE A 334 9.57 8.80 1.59
C PHE A 334 9.37 10.22 2.12
N ILE A 335 8.22 10.43 2.79
CA ILE A 335 7.85 11.72 3.41
C ILE A 335 7.74 11.54 4.94
N PRO A 336 8.85 11.26 5.65
CA PRO A 336 8.82 10.93 7.08
C PRO A 336 8.54 12.15 7.95
N ASP A 337 7.73 11.97 9.02
CA ASP A 337 7.55 13.00 10.05
C ASP A 337 8.82 13.21 10.90
N ARG A 338 8.83 14.29 11.71
CA ARG A 338 9.98 14.61 12.59
C ARG A 338 10.40 13.45 13.49
N ARG A 339 9.44 12.70 14.07
CA ARG A 339 9.73 11.60 14.99
C ARG A 339 10.36 10.41 14.26
N PHE A 340 9.94 10.14 13.03
CA PHE A 340 10.51 9.10 12.18
C PHE A 340 11.94 9.44 11.77
N ARG A 341 12.19 10.68 11.34
CA ARG A 341 13.54 11.17 11.03
C ARG A 341 14.48 11.08 12.24
N TYR A 342 14.01 11.47 13.42
CA TYR A 342 14.81 11.33 14.65
C TYR A 342 15.10 9.87 14.98
N ALA A 343 14.13 8.97 14.83
CA ALA A 343 14.36 7.55 15.10
C ALA A 343 15.42 6.94 14.16
N LEU A 344 15.42 7.30 12.87
CA LEU A 344 16.44 6.87 11.91
C LEU A 344 17.82 7.45 12.25
N ARG A 345 17.89 8.75 12.55
CA ARG A 345 19.15 9.40 12.97
C ARG A 345 19.73 8.75 14.23
N ASP A 346 18.88 8.47 15.22
CA ASP A 346 19.31 7.83 16.45
C ASP A 346 19.74 6.38 16.19
N ALA A 347 19.16 5.68 15.21
CA ALA A 347 19.64 4.36 14.78
C ALA A 347 21.04 4.45 14.16
N ALA A 348 21.25 5.38 13.23
CA ALA A 348 22.56 5.61 12.63
C ALA A 348 23.63 5.96 13.68
N ARG A 349 23.29 6.79 14.68
CA ARG A 349 24.18 7.12 15.81
C ARG A 349 24.55 5.91 16.68
N ARG A 350 23.71 4.88 16.72
CA ARG A 350 24.01 3.60 17.40
C ARG A 350 24.86 2.64 16.55
N GLY A 351 25.31 3.06 15.36
CA GLY A 351 26.06 2.22 14.43
C GLY A 351 25.21 1.30 13.56
N VAL A 352 23.88 1.50 13.51
CA VAL A 352 23.00 0.75 12.61
C VAL A 352 23.12 1.30 11.19
N GLN A 353 23.40 0.45 10.21
CA GLN A 353 23.42 0.84 8.79
C GLN A 353 22.01 1.17 8.32
N VAL A 354 21.79 2.36 7.78
CA VAL A 354 20.48 2.80 7.27
C VAL A 354 20.56 3.00 5.76
N GLN A 355 19.81 2.21 5.00
CA GLN A 355 19.71 2.27 3.54
C GLN A 355 18.28 2.63 3.13
N LEU A 356 18.15 3.60 2.25
CA LEU A 356 16.86 4.09 1.73
C LEU A 356 16.86 3.94 0.21
N LEU A 357 15.91 3.15 -0.30
CA LEU A 357 15.58 3.08 -1.72
C LEU A 357 14.27 3.84 -1.94
N VAL A 358 14.33 4.89 -2.74
CA VAL A 358 13.21 5.78 -3.05
C VAL A 358 13.08 5.94 -4.55
N ALA A 359 11.88 6.32 -5.01
CA ALA A 359 11.67 6.67 -6.41
C ALA A 359 12.61 7.83 -6.82
N GLY A 360 13.31 7.67 -7.94
CA GLY A 360 14.11 8.72 -8.55
C GLY A 360 13.23 9.73 -9.30
N THR A 361 13.82 10.88 -9.64
CA THR A 361 13.21 11.80 -10.62
C THR A 361 13.54 11.30 -12.02
N THR A 362 12.52 10.91 -12.78
CA THR A 362 12.61 10.74 -14.24
C THR A 362 12.65 12.08 -14.94
#